data_AF-A0A183TMK0-F1
#
_entry.id   AF-A0A183TMK0-F1
#
_cell.length_a   1.000
_cell.length_b   1.000
_cell.length_c   1.000
_cell.angle_alpha   90.00
_cell.angle_beta   90.00
_cell.angle_gamma   90.00
#
_symmetry.space_group_name_H-M   'P 1'
#
loop_
_entity.id
_entity.type
_entity.pdbx_description
1 polymer ?
#
loop_
_entity_poly.entity_id
_entity_poly.type
_entity_poly.pdbx_seq_one_letter_code
_entity_poly.pdbx_strand_id
1 'polypeptide(L)'
;MSSCGETYTMAPATGTLSGEFVRPGTRIYALFQFVGDDIQRLALRISLADIDEQFEKVIHKSLVFILRYLAKFEDHRKKLLGDVTRRLKCRPAIQIPVHELFVAYNDPECSTYLTNFSHMYIRMGYPRMPLLEQIRLLPVFLLHLTLPVIGHVTVDNCSRREMELHELPVQRRFISEFYSLVLLLPYRFERLIRFDSNDATIPDGFNAYDYSRVAHDRFSMIHSAEDLEKFKVAVVNFFSRGFFPADESILPLLFANADTRHSVVSASDRQLHILDRLVDWEDEALLTHIFDWFLGRRREFDPKVSLPPRWNAFQPKTLSELNHSKPYSSAY
;
A
#
# COMPACT_ATOMS: atom_id res chain seq x y z
N MET A 1 19.56 76.87 32.38
CA MET A 1 20.71 77.68 31.93
C MET A 1 21.97 77.07 32.53
N SER A 2 22.94 76.72 31.68
CA SER A 2 24.40 76.51 31.92
C SER A 2 24.89 75.78 33.19
N SER A 3 25.92 74.95 33.20
CA SER A 3 26.81 74.34 32.18
C SER A 3 27.92 73.60 32.93
N CYS A 4 28.47 72.54 32.32
CA CYS A 4 29.87 72.04 32.37
C CYS A 4 30.50 71.73 33.74
N GLY A 5 31.32 70.68 33.93
CA GLY A 5 32.02 69.68 33.11
C GLY A 5 32.81 68.84 34.14
N GLU A 6 33.23 67.60 33.91
CA GLU A 6 34.28 67.23 32.98
C GLU A 6 34.23 65.73 32.64
N THR A 7 34.71 65.48 31.44
CA THR A 7 34.87 64.23 30.70
C THR A 7 36.09 63.44 31.14
N TYR A 8 36.03 62.10 31.09
CA TYR A 8 37.12 61.29 30.52
C TYR A 8 36.54 60.00 29.89
N THR A 9 36.69 59.91 28.57
CA THR A 9 36.48 58.72 27.74
C THR A 9 37.81 58.03 27.51
N MET A 10 37.86 56.70 27.66
CA MET A 10 38.76 55.82 26.91
C MET A 10 37.99 54.53 26.57
N ALA A 11 38.07 54.15 25.29
CA ALA A 11 37.30 53.10 24.65
C ALA A 11 38.07 51.73 24.66
N PRO A 12 37.70 50.72 23.84
CA PRO A 12 37.17 49.42 24.27
C PRO A 12 38.12 48.24 23.97
N ALA A 13 37.77 47.00 24.36
CA ALA A 13 37.87 45.79 23.51
C ALA A 13 37.71 44.46 24.31
N THR A 14 36.75 43.64 23.87
CA THR A 14 36.80 42.18 23.63
C THR A 14 37.39 41.22 24.68
N GLY A 15 36.60 40.20 25.07
CA GLY A 15 37.16 38.95 25.60
C GLY A 15 36.21 38.01 26.35
N THR A 16 35.48 37.17 25.59
CA THR A 16 35.33 35.71 25.77
C THR A 16 34.89 35.07 27.12
N LEU A 17 33.69 34.46 27.08
CA LEU A 17 33.23 33.19 27.68
C LEU A 17 33.78 32.67 29.03
N SER A 18 32.89 32.62 30.02
CA SER A 18 32.76 31.54 31.01
C SER A 18 31.30 31.54 31.46
N GLY A 19 30.45 30.55 31.18
CA GLY A 19 30.60 29.15 31.58
C GLY A 19 29.65 28.87 32.75
N GLU A 20 28.35 29.12 32.58
CA GLU A 20 27.35 28.74 33.59
C GLU A 20 26.65 27.42 33.21
N PHE A 21 26.69 26.54 34.21
CA PHE A 21 26.39 25.13 34.19
C PHE A 21 24.87 24.91 34.05
N VAL A 22 24.41 24.60 32.83
CA VAL A 22 23.01 24.22 32.57
C VAL A 22 22.76 22.79 33.07
N ARG A 23 21.88 22.66 34.06
CA ARG A 23 21.48 21.38 34.69
C ARG A 23 20.95 20.37 33.65
N PRO A 24 21.25 19.06 33.80
CA PRO A 24 20.89 18.00 32.85
C PRO A 24 19.42 17.56 32.98
N GLY A 25 18.48 18.51 32.93
CA GLY A 25 17.03 18.25 32.97
C GLY A 25 16.21 19.16 32.05
N THR A 26 16.76 20.30 31.61
CA THR A 26 16.00 21.31 30.85
C THR A 26 15.93 21.03 29.34
N ARG A 27 16.78 20.13 28.81
CA ARG A 27 16.77 19.77 27.37
C ARG A 27 15.60 18.88 26.96
N ILE A 28 15.01 18.13 27.88
CA ILE A 28 13.88 17.24 27.56
C ILE A 28 12.61 18.08 27.42
N TYR A 29 12.34 19.00 28.35
CA TYR A 29 11.16 19.87 28.27
C TYR A 29 11.17 20.83 27.07
N ALA A 30 12.35 21.32 26.65
CA ALA A 30 12.47 22.16 25.46
C ALA A 30 12.22 21.40 24.14
N LEU A 31 12.49 20.09 24.09
CA LEU A 31 12.14 19.26 22.93
C LEU A 31 10.63 18.98 22.84
N PHE A 32 9.93 18.90 23.97
CA PHE A 32 8.50 18.59 24.01
C PHE A 32 7.60 19.81 23.72
N GLN A 33 8.06 21.03 24.03
CA GLN A 33 7.30 22.25 23.74
C GLN A 33 7.34 22.65 22.25
N PHE A 34 8.42 22.33 21.53
CA PHE A 34 8.57 22.64 20.11
C PHE A 34 7.61 21.86 19.20
N VAL A 35 7.28 20.60 19.54
CA VAL A 35 6.42 19.76 18.67
C VAL A 35 4.93 20.19 18.72
N GLY A 36 4.50 20.80 19.82
CA GLY A 36 3.13 21.31 19.98
C GLY A 36 2.84 22.53 19.08
N ASP A 37 3.81 23.42 18.91
CA ASP A 37 3.67 24.58 18.02
C ASP A 37 3.66 24.17 16.54
N ASP A 38 4.45 23.15 16.18
CA ASP A 38 4.53 22.67 14.80
C ASP A 38 3.21 22.08 14.31
N ILE A 39 2.49 21.32 15.14
CA ILE A 39 1.18 20.77 14.76
C ILE A 39 0.11 21.86 14.66
N GLN A 40 0.13 22.86 15.55
CA GLN A 40 -0.81 23.97 15.52
C GLN A 40 -0.57 24.85 14.28
N ARG A 41 0.69 25.12 13.96
CA ARG A 41 1.07 25.83 12.73
C ARG A 41 0.68 25.05 11.48
N LEU A 42 0.81 23.72 11.51
CA LEU A 42 0.39 22.87 10.40
C LEU A 42 -1.14 22.84 10.25
N ALA A 43 -1.88 22.71 11.35
CA ALA A 43 -3.32 22.80 11.36
C ALA A 43 -3.81 24.13 10.81
N LEU A 44 -3.16 25.24 11.19
CA LEU A 44 -3.45 26.57 10.65
C LEU A 44 -3.17 26.64 9.14
N ARG A 45 -2.03 26.11 8.67
CA ARG A 45 -1.72 26.04 7.23
C ARG A 45 -2.74 25.23 6.44
N ILE A 46 -3.24 24.13 7.02
CA ILE A 46 -4.29 23.31 6.43
C ILE A 46 -5.61 24.09 6.36
N SER A 47 -5.97 24.83 7.41
CA SER A 47 -7.20 25.63 7.43
C SER A 47 -7.15 26.84 6.49
N LEU A 48 -5.97 27.43 6.30
CA LEU A 48 -5.76 28.60 5.44
C LEU A 48 -5.51 28.24 3.97
N ALA A 49 -5.34 26.96 3.63
CA ALA A 49 -5.23 26.56 2.24
C ALA A 49 -6.60 26.74 1.58
N ASP A 50 -6.79 27.77 0.77
CA ASP A 50 -8.09 28.04 0.15
C ASP A 50 -8.30 27.20 -1.12
N ILE A 51 -7.22 26.99 -1.88
CA ILE A 51 -7.22 26.24 -3.15
C ILE A 51 -6.65 24.82 -2.99
N ASP A 52 -6.97 23.95 -3.96
CA ASP A 52 -6.61 22.52 -3.94
C ASP A 52 -5.10 22.32 -3.99
N GLU A 53 -4.39 23.09 -4.81
CA GLU A 53 -2.95 22.98 -5.01
C GLU A 53 -2.15 23.33 -3.74
N GLN A 54 -2.64 24.30 -2.96
CA GLN A 54 -2.02 24.66 -1.68
C GLN A 54 -2.23 23.55 -0.65
N PHE A 55 -3.45 23.02 -0.56
CA PHE A 55 -3.76 21.94 0.36
C PHE A 55 -3.01 20.67 -0.01
N GLU A 56 -2.95 20.32 -1.30
CA GLU A 56 -2.18 19.19 -1.82
C GLU A 56 -0.71 19.28 -1.42
N LYS A 57 -0.06 20.43 -1.66
CA LYS A 57 1.34 20.65 -1.27
C LYS A 57 1.58 20.46 0.23
N VAL A 58 0.63 20.89 1.06
CA VAL A 58 0.72 20.71 2.52
C VAL A 58 0.53 19.24 2.90
N ILE A 59 -0.51 18.57 2.39
CA ILE A 59 -0.79 17.16 2.67
C ILE A 59 0.35 16.26 2.19
N HIS A 60 0.84 16.46 0.98
CA HIS A 60 1.92 15.67 0.40
C HIS A 60 3.18 15.69 1.28
N LYS A 61 3.53 16.84 1.85
CA LYS A 61 4.72 16.99 2.70
C LYS A 61 4.51 16.54 4.15
N SER A 62 3.28 16.52 4.64
CA SER A 62 3.04 16.48 6.08
C SER A 62 2.11 15.37 6.56
N LEU A 63 1.41 14.65 5.68
CA LEU A 63 0.42 13.65 6.10
C LEU A 63 1.02 12.56 6.98
N VAL A 64 2.16 11.97 6.61
CA VAL A 64 2.84 10.95 7.43
C VAL A 64 3.27 11.53 8.79
N PHE A 65 3.74 12.78 8.80
CA PHE A 65 4.09 13.48 10.05
C PHE A 65 2.86 13.69 10.94
N ILE A 66 1.73 14.14 10.38
CA ILE A 66 0.45 14.31 11.09
C ILE A 66 0.05 12.97 11.73
N LEU A 67 0.09 11.88 10.97
CA LEU A 67 -0.28 10.56 11.49
C LEU A 67 0.66 10.09 12.61
N ARG A 68 1.96 10.29 12.46
CA ARG A 68 2.96 9.99 13.50
C ARG A 68 2.74 10.80 14.77
N TYR A 69 2.41 12.09 14.63
CA TYR A 69 2.09 12.96 15.77
C TYR A 69 0.81 12.50 16.47
N LEU A 70 -0.26 12.28 15.71
CA LEU A 70 -1.55 11.84 16.23
C LEU A 70 -1.51 10.43 16.84
N ALA A 71 -0.59 9.58 16.39
CA ALA A 71 -0.34 8.29 17.04
C ALA A 71 0.09 8.46 18.50
N LYS A 72 0.88 9.50 18.81
CA LYS A 72 1.38 9.79 20.16
C LYS A 72 0.43 10.67 20.99
N PHE A 73 -0.28 11.61 20.35
CA PHE A 73 -1.08 12.62 21.03
C PHE A 73 -2.55 12.56 20.60
N GLU A 74 -3.43 12.13 21.50
CA GLU A 74 -4.82 11.80 21.15
C GLU A 74 -5.73 13.02 20.99
N ASP A 75 -5.44 14.12 21.69
CA ASP A 75 -6.33 15.30 21.83
C ASP A 75 -6.72 15.92 20.48
N HIS A 76 -5.85 15.78 19.47
CA HIS A 76 -6.02 16.40 18.16
C HIS A 76 -6.60 15.43 17.12
N ARG A 77 -6.79 14.14 17.45
CA ARG A 77 -7.18 13.10 16.49
C ARG A 77 -8.51 13.40 15.81
N LYS A 78 -9.55 13.72 16.58
CA LYS A 78 -10.91 13.88 16.02
C LYS A 78 -11.03 15.10 15.11
N LYS A 79 -10.45 16.24 15.51
CA LYS A 79 -10.60 17.52 14.80
C LYS A 79 -9.71 17.57 13.57
N LEU A 80 -8.38 17.47 13.74
CA LEU A 80 -7.43 17.63 12.64
C LEU A 80 -7.58 16.53 11.58
N LEU A 81 -7.62 15.27 12.00
CA LEU A 81 -7.77 14.16 11.05
C LEU A 81 -9.15 14.16 10.40
N GLY A 82 -10.19 14.53 11.15
CA GLY A 82 -11.54 14.67 10.64
C GLY A 82 -11.63 15.70 9.53
N ASP A 83 -11.03 16.88 9.74
CA ASP A 83 -11.00 17.97 8.75
C ASP A 83 -10.20 17.58 7.49
N VAL A 84 -9.01 17.01 7.67
CA VAL A 84 -8.17 16.52 6.55
C VAL A 84 -8.92 15.45 5.75
N THR A 85 -9.50 14.45 6.44
CA THR A 85 -10.22 13.34 5.79
C THR A 85 -11.46 13.83 5.06
N ARG A 86 -12.24 14.73 5.67
CA ARG A 86 -13.44 15.30 5.05
C ARG A 86 -13.07 16.03 3.77
N ARG A 87 -12.04 16.87 3.81
CA ARG A 87 -11.58 17.63 2.66
C ARG A 87 -11.06 16.75 1.53
N LEU A 88 -10.25 15.73 1.84
CA LEU A 88 -9.78 14.75 0.85
C LEU A 88 -10.95 13.97 0.22
N LYS A 89 -11.98 13.60 0.99
CA LYS A 89 -13.17 12.93 0.45
C LYS A 89 -13.99 13.81 -0.49
N CYS A 90 -14.13 15.09 -0.19
CA CYS A 90 -14.87 16.04 -1.03
C CYS A 90 -14.12 16.43 -2.31
N ARG A 91 -12.79 16.24 -2.36
CA ARG A 91 -11.93 16.69 -3.46
C ARG A 91 -11.11 15.52 -4.01
N PRO A 92 -11.68 14.72 -4.93
CA PRO A 92 -11.05 13.48 -5.41
C PRO A 92 -9.82 13.72 -6.31
N ALA A 93 -9.68 14.91 -6.88
CA ALA A 93 -8.53 15.27 -7.72
C ALA A 93 -7.22 15.45 -6.93
N ILE A 94 -7.33 15.74 -5.62
CA ILE A 94 -6.17 16.02 -4.77
C ILE A 94 -5.35 14.75 -4.54
N GLN A 95 -4.07 14.81 -4.85
CA GLN A 95 -3.13 13.71 -4.69
C GLN A 95 -2.74 13.49 -3.23
N ILE A 96 -2.43 12.24 -2.91
CA ILE A 96 -2.05 11.79 -1.57
C ILE A 96 -0.65 11.16 -1.67
N PRO A 97 0.24 11.36 -0.68
CA PRO A 97 1.61 10.80 -0.69
C PRO A 97 1.60 9.29 -0.45
N VAL A 98 1.19 8.52 -1.46
CA VAL A 98 1.00 7.06 -1.37
C VAL A 98 2.31 6.34 -1.10
N HIS A 99 3.41 6.78 -1.70
CA HIS A 99 4.73 6.15 -1.53
C HIS A 99 5.22 6.27 -0.07
N GLU A 100 5.14 7.46 0.51
CA GLU A 100 5.57 7.74 1.88
C GLU A 100 4.66 7.03 2.89
N LEU A 101 3.36 6.97 2.63
CA LEU A 101 2.42 6.18 3.44
C LEU A 101 2.73 4.69 3.36
N PHE A 102 3.11 4.18 2.19
CA PHE A 102 3.46 2.78 2.00
C PHE A 102 4.74 2.40 2.76
N VAL A 103 5.76 3.27 2.77
CA VAL A 103 6.94 3.09 3.62
C VAL A 103 6.54 3.05 5.10
N ALA A 104 5.69 3.98 5.56
CA ALA A 104 5.22 3.99 6.94
C ALA A 104 4.30 2.80 7.29
N TYR A 105 3.59 2.24 6.30
CA TYR A 105 2.74 1.07 6.48
C TYR A 105 3.56 -0.21 6.72
N ASN A 106 4.68 -0.37 6.00
CA ASN A 106 5.55 -1.55 6.09
C ASN A 106 6.58 -1.46 7.23
N ASP A 107 6.73 -0.31 7.87
CA ASP A 107 7.64 -0.14 9.01
C ASP A 107 7.11 -0.90 10.25
N PRO A 108 7.82 -1.94 10.74
CA PRO A 108 7.35 -2.75 11.85
C PRO A 108 7.29 -1.99 13.17
N GLU A 109 8.08 -0.91 13.32
CA GLU A 109 8.14 -0.06 14.51
C GLU A 109 6.95 0.90 14.59
N CYS A 110 6.19 1.05 13.51
CA CYS A 110 5.02 1.91 13.49
C CYS A 110 3.87 1.34 14.32
N SER A 111 3.24 2.20 15.13
CA SER A 111 2.06 1.86 15.93
C SER A 111 0.89 1.39 15.06
N THR A 112 0.01 0.55 15.62
CA THR A 112 -1.23 0.10 14.96
C THR A 112 -2.09 1.26 14.44
N TYR A 113 -2.13 2.38 15.19
CA TYR A 113 -2.81 3.60 14.75
C TYR A 113 -2.25 4.10 13.41
N LEU A 114 -0.94 4.31 13.35
CA LEU A 114 -0.25 4.79 12.16
C LEU A 114 -0.42 3.82 10.99
N THR A 115 -0.23 2.51 11.21
CA THR A 115 -0.41 1.48 10.17
C THR A 115 -1.82 1.51 9.59
N ASN A 116 -2.86 1.58 10.43
CA ASN A 116 -4.26 1.58 10.00
C ASN A 116 -4.61 2.85 9.20
N PHE A 117 -4.16 4.02 9.65
CA PHE A 117 -4.43 5.26 8.94
C PHE A 117 -3.60 5.41 7.66
N SER A 118 -2.35 4.95 7.65
CA SER A 118 -1.55 4.84 6.43
C SER A 118 -2.29 3.99 5.40
N HIS A 119 -2.79 2.83 5.80
CA HIS A 119 -3.59 1.97 4.94
C HIS A 119 -4.87 2.67 4.42
N MET A 120 -5.61 3.36 5.28
CA MET A 120 -6.81 4.11 4.89
C MET A 120 -6.50 5.17 3.82
N TYR A 121 -5.43 5.95 4.00
CA TYR A 121 -5.04 6.98 3.03
C TYR A 121 -4.43 6.40 1.76
N ILE A 122 -3.73 5.27 1.85
CA ILE A 122 -3.29 4.51 0.67
C ILE A 122 -4.50 4.08 -0.16
N ARG A 123 -5.55 3.51 0.45
CA ARG A 123 -6.78 3.14 -0.26
C ARG A 123 -7.46 4.34 -0.92
N MET A 124 -7.40 5.50 -0.29
CA MET A 124 -7.96 6.74 -0.83
C MET A 124 -7.10 7.33 -1.95
N GLY A 125 -5.78 7.21 -1.85
CA GLY A 125 -4.80 7.86 -2.71
C GLY A 125 -4.44 7.05 -3.95
N TYR A 126 -4.33 5.73 -3.82
CA TYR A 126 -3.90 4.85 -4.91
C TYR A 126 -4.77 5.01 -6.19
N PRO A 127 -6.11 5.03 -6.11
CA PRO A 127 -6.96 5.23 -7.30
C PRO A 127 -6.84 6.63 -7.92
N ARG A 128 -6.26 7.62 -7.22
CA ARG A 128 -6.13 9.01 -7.70
C ARG A 128 -4.86 9.22 -8.53
N MET A 129 -3.88 8.33 -8.38
CA MET A 129 -2.61 8.44 -9.10
C MET A 129 -2.82 8.20 -10.59
N PRO A 130 -1.91 8.67 -11.46
CA PRO A 130 -1.92 8.32 -12.87
C PRO A 130 -1.89 6.80 -13.08
N LEU A 131 -2.62 6.29 -14.08
CA LEU A 131 -2.73 4.84 -14.35
C LEU A 131 -1.37 4.16 -14.48
N LEU A 132 -0.42 4.79 -15.18
CA LEU A 132 0.93 4.24 -15.37
C LEU A 132 1.68 4.07 -14.04
N GLU A 133 1.52 5.01 -13.11
CA GLU A 133 2.11 4.91 -11.77
C GLU A 133 1.44 3.80 -10.95
N GLN A 134 0.13 3.64 -11.06
CA GLN A 134 -0.58 2.52 -10.43
C GLN A 134 -0.07 1.17 -10.96
N ILE A 135 0.10 1.04 -12.28
CA ILE A 135 0.61 -0.19 -12.92
C ILE A 135 2.03 -0.53 -12.45
N ARG A 136 2.92 0.46 -12.35
CA ARG A 136 4.30 0.26 -11.87
C ARG A 136 4.37 -0.27 -10.44
N LEU A 137 3.36 0.01 -9.62
CA LEU A 137 3.31 -0.46 -8.25
C LEU A 137 2.75 -1.89 -8.12
N LEU A 138 2.12 -2.46 -9.14
CA LEU A 138 1.50 -3.80 -9.08
C LEU A 138 2.37 -4.89 -8.44
N PRO A 139 3.69 -5.02 -8.75
CA PRO A 139 4.52 -6.09 -8.20
C PRO A 139 4.77 -5.99 -6.70
N VAL A 140 4.67 -4.78 -6.14
CA VAL A 140 5.11 -4.46 -4.77
C VAL A 140 3.96 -4.03 -3.87
N PHE A 141 2.78 -3.77 -4.43
CA PHE A 141 1.69 -3.12 -3.71
C PHE A 141 0.65 -4.10 -3.16
N LEU A 142 -0.26 -3.54 -2.36
CA LEU A 142 -1.32 -4.31 -1.71
C LEU A 142 -2.26 -4.93 -2.75
N LEU A 143 -2.19 -6.25 -2.92
CA LEU A 143 -2.84 -6.98 -4.01
C LEU A 143 -4.35 -6.72 -4.15
N HIS A 144 -5.08 -6.51 -3.06
CA HIS A 144 -6.50 -6.15 -3.14
C HIS A 144 -6.75 -4.81 -3.85
N LEU A 145 -5.83 -3.84 -3.73
CA LEU A 145 -5.89 -2.56 -4.44
C LEU A 145 -5.55 -2.68 -5.93
N THR A 146 -4.87 -3.76 -6.31
CA THR A 146 -4.44 -3.98 -7.69
C THR A 146 -5.55 -4.51 -8.59
N LEU A 147 -6.60 -5.13 -8.03
CA LEU A 147 -7.69 -5.75 -8.80
C LEU A 147 -8.39 -4.82 -9.79
N PRO A 148 -8.70 -3.55 -9.46
CA PRO A 148 -9.24 -2.61 -10.44
C PRO A 148 -8.26 -2.24 -11.55
N VAL A 149 -6.95 -2.31 -11.29
CA VAL A 149 -5.91 -1.83 -12.21
C VAL A 149 -5.46 -2.93 -13.17
N ILE A 150 -5.48 -4.21 -12.77
CA ILE A 150 -5.01 -5.32 -13.60
C ILE A 150 -5.73 -5.42 -14.95
N GLY A 151 -7.02 -5.07 -15.01
CA GLY A 151 -7.79 -5.07 -16.26
C GLY A 151 -7.34 -3.99 -17.25
N HIS A 152 -6.68 -2.94 -16.76
CA HIS A 152 -6.18 -1.82 -17.56
C HIS A 152 -4.72 -1.97 -17.98
N VAL A 153 -3.99 -2.94 -17.43
CA VAL A 153 -2.69 -3.31 -17.98
C VAL A 153 -2.95 -3.69 -19.45
N THR A 154 -2.12 -3.29 -20.40
CA THR A 154 -2.15 -3.69 -21.82
C THR A 154 -0.70 -3.89 -22.29
N VAL A 155 -0.49 -4.50 -23.46
CA VAL A 155 0.87 -4.65 -24.02
C VAL A 155 1.50 -3.27 -24.27
N ASP A 156 0.68 -2.27 -24.60
CA ASP A 156 1.14 -0.91 -24.93
C ASP A 156 1.57 -0.09 -23.71
N ASN A 157 1.02 -0.39 -22.52
CA ASN A 157 1.30 0.39 -21.30
C ASN A 157 2.15 -0.35 -20.28
N CYS A 158 2.39 -1.65 -20.46
CA CYS A 158 3.21 -2.46 -19.58
C CYS A 158 3.71 -3.71 -20.29
N SER A 159 5.00 -3.71 -20.61
CA SER A 159 5.69 -4.87 -21.14
C SER A 159 6.11 -5.84 -20.03
N ARG A 160 6.33 -7.11 -20.40
CA ARG A 160 6.87 -8.14 -19.49
C ARG A 160 8.17 -7.73 -18.81
N ARG A 161 9.00 -6.95 -19.49
CA ARG A 161 10.29 -6.48 -18.96
C ARG A 161 10.10 -5.40 -17.91
N GLU A 162 9.19 -4.45 -18.12
CA GLU A 162 8.95 -3.33 -17.20
C GLU A 162 8.33 -3.77 -15.86
N MET A 163 7.61 -4.89 -15.83
CA MET A 163 7.01 -5.38 -14.59
C MET A 163 7.95 -6.22 -13.73
N GLU A 164 9.12 -6.63 -14.27
CA GLU A 164 10.24 -7.27 -13.55
C GLU A 164 9.89 -8.47 -12.63
N LEU A 165 8.70 -9.08 -12.80
CA LEU A 165 8.24 -10.19 -11.94
C LEU A 165 9.14 -11.43 -11.99
N HIS A 166 9.96 -11.56 -13.03
CA HIS A 166 10.94 -12.64 -13.14
C HIS A 166 12.09 -12.48 -12.13
N GLU A 167 12.44 -11.25 -11.74
CA GLU A 167 13.47 -10.95 -10.73
C GLU A 167 12.90 -10.97 -9.30
N LEU A 168 11.58 -11.04 -9.16
CA LEU A 168 10.82 -10.96 -7.91
C LEU A 168 10.02 -12.25 -7.65
N PRO A 169 10.67 -13.42 -7.47
CA PRO A 169 9.99 -14.71 -7.39
C PRO A 169 9.05 -14.82 -6.18
N VAL A 170 9.39 -14.18 -5.07
CA VAL A 170 8.55 -14.17 -3.85
C VAL A 170 7.27 -13.39 -4.10
N GLN A 171 7.36 -12.20 -4.67
CA GLN A 171 6.24 -11.34 -5.00
C GLN A 171 5.36 -12.00 -6.06
N ARG A 172 5.97 -12.59 -7.09
CA ARG A 172 5.27 -13.33 -8.14
C ARG A 172 4.41 -14.46 -7.56
N ARG A 173 4.95 -15.26 -6.64
CA ARG A 173 4.19 -16.30 -5.93
C ARG A 173 3.03 -15.71 -5.13
N PHE A 174 3.25 -14.65 -4.37
CA PHE A 174 2.18 -14.00 -3.60
C PHE A 174 1.05 -13.45 -4.49
N ILE A 175 1.40 -12.85 -5.62
CA ILE A 175 0.44 -12.37 -6.63
C ILE A 175 -0.36 -13.55 -7.18
N SER A 176 0.34 -14.60 -7.62
CA SER A 176 -0.30 -15.79 -8.18
C SER A 176 -1.27 -16.42 -7.17
N GLU A 177 -0.83 -16.62 -5.94
CA GLU A 177 -1.68 -17.17 -4.88
C GLU A 177 -2.92 -16.33 -4.59
N PHE A 178 -2.79 -15.00 -4.52
CA PHE A 178 -3.92 -14.12 -4.26
C PHE A 178 -4.92 -14.12 -5.41
N TYR A 179 -4.44 -14.05 -6.66
CA TYR A 179 -5.30 -14.06 -7.82
C TYR A 179 -5.97 -15.42 -8.03
N SER A 180 -5.29 -16.52 -7.72
CA SER A 180 -5.91 -17.85 -7.64
C SER A 180 -7.04 -17.91 -6.60
N LEU A 181 -6.88 -17.28 -5.44
CA LEU A 181 -7.97 -17.15 -4.45
C LEU A 181 -9.14 -16.33 -5.01
N VAL A 182 -8.88 -15.26 -5.76
CA VAL A 182 -9.95 -14.49 -6.40
C VAL A 182 -10.69 -15.32 -7.45
N LEU A 183 -9.99 -16.15 -8.23
CA LEU A 183 -10.61 -17.05 -9.21
C LEU A 183 -11.42 -18.16 -8.54
N LEU A 184 -10.96 -18.68 -7.39
CA LEU A 184 -11.67 -19.71 -6.63
C LEU A 184 -12.89 -19.16 -5.86
N LEU A 185 -12.92 -17.86 -5.56
CA LEU A 185 -13.98 -17.25 -4.76
C LEU A 185 -15.37 -17.48 -5.39
N PRO A 186 -16.34 -18.06 -4.67
CA PRO A 186 -17.69 -18.24 -5.19
C PRO A 186 -18.39 -16.89 -5.34
N TYR A 187 -19.31 -16.78 -6.31
CA TYR A 187 -20.10 -15.55 -6.52
C TYR A 187 -21.05 -15.23 -5.36
N ARG A 188 -21.42 -16.25 -4.59
CA ARG A 188 -22.20 -16.10 -3.36
C ARG A 188 -21.26 -16.31 -2.18
N PHE A 189 -20.58 -15.25 -1.77
CA PHE A 189 -19.69 -15.27 -0.62
C PHE A 189 -20.17 -14.30 0.47
N GLU A 190 -19.92 -14.66 1.72
CA GLU A 190 -20.22 -13.83 2.88
C GLU A 190 -19.07 -12.84 3.15
N ARG A 191 -19.38 -11.54 3.23
CA ARG A 191 -18.37 -10.54 3.56
C ARG A 191 -17.99 -10.59 5.03
N LEU A 192 -16.68 -10.65 5.28
CA LEU A 192 -16.15 -10.67 6.63
C LEU A 192 -15.95 -9.24 7.16
N ILE A 193 -16.52 -8.96 8.33
CA ILE A 193 -16.29 -7.69 9.05
C ILE A 193 -15.06 -7.80 9.96
N ARG A 194 -14.81 -9.02 10.45
CA ARG A 194 -13.72 -9.38 11.36
C ARG A 194 -12.98 -10.60 10.82
N PHE A 195 -11.70 -10.70 11.17
CA PHE A 195 -10.85 -11.82 10.78
C PHE A 195 -11.14 -13.11 11.56
N ASP A 196 -11.78 -12.99 12.72
CA ASP A 196 -12.05 -14.05 13.70
C ASP A 196 -13.54 -14.38 13.82
N SER A 197 -14.33 -14.11 12.77
CA SER A 197 -15.74 -14.48 12.75
C SER A 197 -15.89 -16.01 12.72
N ASN A 198 -16.07 -16.62 13.89
CA ASN A 198 -16.32 -18.06 14.04
C ASN A 198 -17.59 -18.53 13.32
N ASP A 199 -18.53 -17.62 13.04
CA ASP A 199 -19.80 -17.92 12.37
C ASP A 199 -19.69 -17.90 10.83
N ALA A 200 -18.54 -17.47 10.29
CA ALA A 200 -18.38 -17.36 8.85
C ALA A 200 -18.31 -18.75 8.20
N THR A 201 -19.16 -18.98 7.20
CA THR A 201 -19.09 -20.20 6.40
C THR A 201 -17.91 -20.09 5.44
N ILE A 202 -16.86 -20.88 5.67
CA ILE A 202 -15.66 -20.91 4.83
C ILE A 202 -15.96 -21.78 3.60
N PRO A 203 -15.83 -21.27 2.36
CA PRO A 203 -16.02 -22.08 1.16
C PRO A 203 -14.96 -23.17 1.00
N ASP A 204 -15.31 -24.22 0.28
CA ASP A 204 -14.37 -25.30 -0.07
C ASP A 204 -13.12 -24.75 -0.78
N GLY A 205 -11.96 -25.33 -0.47
CA GLY A 205 -10.66 -24.88 -0.97
C GLY A 205 -10.09 -23.63 -0.26
N PHE A 206 -10.83 -23.03 0.67
CA PHE A 206 -10.33 -21.93 1.51
C PHE A 206 -10.05 -22.40 2.95
N ASN A 207 -9.04 -21.78 3.56
CA ASN A 207 -8.95 -21.68 5.02
C ASN A 207 -9.45 -20.27 5.46
N ALA A 208 -9.68 -20.09 6.77
CA ALA A 208 -10.20 -18.83 7.32
C ALA A 208 -9.35 -17.61 6.93
N TYR A 209 -8.03 -17.78 6.95
CA TYR A 209 -7.09 -16.72 6.64
C TYR A 209 -7.16 -16.32 5.17
N ASP A 210 -7.11 -17.28 4.24
CA ASP A 210 -7.18 -17.03 2.81
C ASP A 210 -8.53 -16.43 2.40
N TYR A 211 -9.62 -16.90 3.00
CA TYR A 211 -10.94 -16.33 2.80
C TYR A 211 -11.00 -14.85 3.23
N SER A 212 -10.42 -14.54 4.40
CA SER A 212 -10.35 -13.16 4.90
C SER A 212 -9.57 -12.21 3.98
N ARG A 213 -8.56 -12.71 3.25
CA ARG A 213 -7.78 -11.86 2.33
C ARG A 213 -8.60 -11.34 1.16
N VAL A 214 -9.61 -12.09 0.71
CA VAL A 214 -10.42 -11.76 -0.47
C VAL A 214 -11.83 -11.27 -0.12
N ALA A 215 -12.41 -11.70 0.99
CA ALA A 215 -13.80 -11.42 1.37
C ALA A 215 -13.96 -10.36 2.48
N HIS A 216 -12.87 -9.86 3.07
CA HIS A 216 -12.96 -8.92 4.18
C HIS A 216 -13.40 -7.52 3.71
N ASP A 217 -14.49 -6.99 4.27
CA ASP A 217 -15.19 -5.77 3.86
C ASP A 217 -14.28 -4.52 3.86
N ARG A 218 -13.39 -4.43 4.85
CA ARG A 218 -12.41 -3.33 4.93
C ARG A 218 -11.26 -3.41 3.92
N PHE A 219 -11.01 -4.52 3.24
CA PHE A 219 -9.83 -4.67 2.37
C PHE A 219 -10.22 -5.03 0.93
N SER A 220 -11.26 -5.83 0.77
CA SER A 220 -11.72 -6.26 -0.54
C SER A 220 -12.23 -5.09 -1.37
N MET A 221 -11.86 -5.10 -2.65
CA MET A 221 -12.46 -4.27 -3.70
C MET A 221 -13.64 -4.95 -4.38
N ILE A 222 -13.99 -6.17 -3.96
CA ILE A 222 -15.04 -7.00 -4.55
C ILE A 222 -16.34 -6.68 -3.82
N HIS A 223 -17.15 -5.80 -4.42
CA HIS A 223 -18.38 -5.32 -3.78
C HIS A 223 -19.64 -6.02 -4.27
N SER A 224 -19.59 -6.63 -5.44
CA SER A 224 -20.71 -7.30 -6.10
C SER A 224 -20.23 -8.53 -6.88
N ALA A 225 -21.19 -9.37 -7.28
CA ALA A 225 -20.88 -10.55 -8.08
C ALA A 225 -20.44 -10.15 -9.51
N GLU A 226 -20.94 -9.02 -10.02
CA GLU A 226 -20.52 -8.40 -11.28
C GLU A 226 -19.07 -7.90 -11.20
N ASP A 227 -18.67 -7.28 -10.10
CA ASP A 227 -17.27 -6.86 -9.89
C ASP A 227 -16.34 -8.07 -9.84
N LEU A 228 -16.76 -9.13 -9.13
CA LEU A 228 -16.01 -10.38 -9.07
C LEU A 228 -15.78 -10.96 -10.48
N GLU A 229 -16.81 -11.05 -11.32
CA GLU A 229 -16.67 -11.54 -12.70
C GLU A 229 -15.68 -10.69 -13.49
N LYS A 230 -15.80 -9.36 -13.44
CA LYS A 230 -14.87 -8.45 -14.12
C LYS A 230 -13.43 -8.67 -13.67
N PHE A 231 -13.21 -8.82 -12.37
CA PHE A 231 -11.89 -9.07 -11.83
C PHE A 231 -11.35 -10.45 -12.21
N LYS A 232 -12.18 -11.51 -12.20
CA LYS A 232 -11.75 -12.84 -12.66
C LYS A 232 -11.31 -12.80 -14.13
N VAL A 233 -12.08 -12.16 -15.02
CA VAL A 233 -11.69 -11.96 -16.42
C VAL A 233 -10.38 -11.17 -16.54
N ALA A 234 -10.21 -10.10 -15.75
CA ALA A 234 -8.98 -9.32 -15.73
C ALA A 234 -7.76 -10.14 -15.25
N VAL A 235 -7.94 -10.97 -14.23
CA VAL A 235 -6.91 -11.89 -13.72
C VAL A 235 -6.51 -12.89 -14.81
N VAL A 236 -7.47 -13.51 -15.50
CA VAL A 236 -7.19 -14.43 -16.60
C VAL A 236 -6.37 -13.74 -17.69
N ASN A 237 -6.79 -12.55 -18.10
CA ASN A 237 -6.06 -11.74 -19.08
C ASN A 237 -4.66 -11.34 -18.61
N PHE A 238 -4.45 -11.21 -17.30
CA PHE A 238 -3.15 -10.92 -16.72
C PHE A 238 -2.20 -12.12 -16.82
N PHE A 239 -2.68 -13.34 -16.50
CA PHE A 239 -1.90 -14.57 -16.66
C PHE A 239 -1.60 -14.90 -18.13
N SER A 240 -2.52 -14.61 -19.04
CA SER A 240 -2.35 -14.84 -20.49
C SER A 240 -1.27 -13.98 -21.15
N ARG A 241 -0.66 -13.02 -20.43
CA ARG A 241 0.42 -12.16 -20.95
C ARG A 241 1.82 -12.73 -20.79
N GLY A 242 1.94 -13.88 -20.13
CA GLY A 242 3.24 -14.52 -19.92
C GLY A 242 4.12 -13.78 -18.91
N PHE A 243 3.55 -13.02 -17.98
CA PHE A 243 4.31 -12.48 -16.84
C PHE A 243 4.81 -13.59 -15.90
N PHE A 244 4.09 -14.71 -15.88
CA PHE A 244 4.35 -15.89 -15.06
C PHE A 244 4.87 -17.04 -15.92
N PRO A 245 5.66 -17.95 -15.34
CA PRO A 245 6.02 -19.19 -16.00
C PRO A 245 4.80 -20.13 -16.12
N ALA A 246 4.91 -21.17 -16.95
CA ALA A 246 3.78 -22.03 -17.32
C ALA A 246 3.22 -22.82 -16.13
N ASP A 247 4.12 -23.38 -15.31
CA ASP A 247 3.88 -24.08 -14.05
C ASP A 247 3.11 -23.23 -13.02
N GLU A 248 3.39 -21.93 -12.95
CA GLU A 248 2.67 -21.03 -12.03
C GLU A 248 1.34 -20.51 -12.61
N SER A 249 1.18 -20.54 -13.94
CA SER A 249 0.00 -20.01 -14.63
C SER A 249 -1.11 -21.03 -14.84
N ILE A 250 -0.75 -22.33 -14.92
CA ILE A 250 -1.69 -23.41 -15.25
C ILE A 250 -2.81 -23.53 -14.22
N LEU A 251 -2.47 -23.47 -12.93
CA LEU A 251 -3.43 -23.61 -11.83
C LEU A 251 -4.49 -22.48 -11.79
N PRO A 252 -4.11 -21.19 -11.76
CA PRO A 252 -5.08 -20.11 -11.85
C PRO A 252 -5.99 -20.27 -13.09
N LEU A 253 -5.43 -20.59 -14.26
CA LEU A 253 -6.23 -20.75 -15.48
C LEU A 253 -7.15 -21.98 -15.45
N LEU A 254 -6.76 -23.05 -14.76
CA LEU A 254 -7.62 -24.20 -14.52
C LEU A 254 -8.83 -23.81 -13.65
N PHE A 255 -8.62 -23.01 -12.60
CA PHE A 255 -9.72 -22.47 -11.78
C PHE A 255 -10.67 -21.60 -12.60
N ALA A 256 -10.12 -20.75 -13.48
CA ALA A 256 -10.91 -19.93 -14.37
C ALA A 256 -11.75 -20.74 -15.38
N ASN A 257 -11.20 -21.83 -15.91
CA ASN A 257 -11.92 -22.69 -16.86
C ASN A 257 -13.03 -23.52 -16.19
N ALA A 258 -12.90 -23.77 -14.88
CA ALA A 258 -13.93 -24.42 -14.06
C ALA A 258 -14.98 -23.42 -13.52
N ASP A 259 -14.92 -22.15 -13.90
CA ASP A 259 -15.83 -21.12 -13.39
C ASP A 259 -17.27 -21.34 -13.91
N THR A 260 -18.25 -20.88 -13.12
CA THR A 260 -19.68 -20.98 -13.47
C THR A 260 -20.13 -19.94 -14.51
N ARG A 261 -19.39 -18.83 -14.68
CA ARG A 261 -19.68 -17.80 -15.68
C ARG A 261 -18.88 -18.03 -16.95
N HIS A 262 -19.60 -18.13 -18.06
CA HIS A 262 -19.02 -18.38 -19.40
C HIS A 262 -17.98 -17.33 -19.84
N SER A 263 -18.09 -16.08 -19.39
CA SER A 263 -17.11 -15.02 -19.72
C SER A 263 -15.70 -15.32 -19.18
N VAL A 264 -15.61 -15.93 -17.99
CA VAL A 264 -14.34 -16.30 -17.35
C VAL A 264 -13.76 -17.53 -18.04
N VAL A 265 -14.61 -18.54 -18.25
CA VAL A 265 -14.27 -19.78 -18.96
C VAL A 265 -13.70 -19.47 -20.34
N SER A 266 -14.46 -18.73 -21.16
CA SER A 266 -14.06 -18.41 -22.54
C SER A 266 -12.80 -17.55 -22.63
N ALA A 267 -12.52 -16.69 -21.64
CA ALA A 267 -11.26 -15.92 -21.58
C ALA A 267 -10.04 -16.82 -21.29
N SER A 268 -10.23 -17.92 -20.54
CA SER A 268 -9.14 -18.81 -20.13
C SER A 268 -8.83 -19.92 -21.12
N ASP A 269 -9.84 -20.39 -21.87
CA ASP A 269 -9.84 -21.59 -22.69
C ASP A 269 -8.61 -21.69 -23.62
N ARG A 270 -8.37 -20.62 -24.42
CA ARG A 270 -7.24 -20.58 -25.35
C ARG A 270 -5.89 -20.72 -24.64
N GLN A 271 -5.70 -19.98 -23.56
CA GLN A 271 -4.41 -19.97 -22.86
C GLN A 271 -4.19 -21.28 -22.11
N LEU A 272 -5.24 -21.85 -21.53
CA LEU A 272 -5.17 -23.14 -20.85
C LEU A 272 -4.73 -24.25 -21.82
N HIS A 273 -5.32 -24.31 -23.02
CA HIS A 273 -4.92 -25.28 -24.06
C HIS A 273 -3.46 -25.14 -24.52
N ILE A 274 -2.90 -23.93 -24.46
CA ILE A 274 -1.49 -23.71 -24.75
C ILE A 274 -0.63 -24.25 -23.59
N LEU A 275 -0.97 -23.91 -22.35
CA LEU A 275 -0.19 -24.33 -21.18
C LEU A 275 -0.28 -25.84 -20.93
N ASP A 276 -1.43 -26.47 -21.18
CA ASP A 276 -1.63 -27.92 -21.04
C ASP A 276 -0.59 -28.74 -21.83
N ARG A 277 -0.09 -28.19 -22.95
CA ARG A 277 0.97 -28.82 -23.77
C ARG A 277 2.40 -28.53 -23.30
N LEU A 278 2.57 -27.51 -22.47
CA LEU A 278 3.87 -27.04 -21.99
C LEU A 278 4.19 -27.54 -20.59
N VAL A 279 3.15 -27.89 -19.83
CA VAL A 279 3.25 -28.34 -18.45
C VAL A 279 3.48 -29.85 -18.41
N ASP A 280 4.33 -30.27 -17.49
CA ASP A 280 4.54 -31.67 -17.17
C ASP A 280 3.57 -32.09 -16.06
N TRP A 281 2.59 -32.93 -16.40
CA TRP A 281 1.60 -33.44 -15.45
C TRP A 281 2.14 -34.57 -14.56
N GLU A 282 3.34 -35.08 -14.85
CA GLU A 282 4.02 -36.07 -14.02
C GLU A 282 4.92 -35.41 -12.96
N ASP A 283 5.06 -34.08 -12.99
CA ASP A 283 5.81 -33.32 -11.98
C ASP A 283 5.14 -33.43 -10.60
N GLU A 284 5.86 -34.06 -9.67
CA GLU A 284 5.46 -34.24 -8.28
C GLU A 284 5.19 -32.90 -7.59
N ALA A 285 5.96 -31.85 -7.91
CA ALA A 285 5.80 -30.55 -7.28
C ALA A 285 4.48 -29.89 -7.69
N LEU A 286 4.13 -29.93 -8.99
CA LEU A 286 2.85 -29.43 -9.49
C LEU A 286 1.67 -30.22 -8.91
N LEU A 287 1.75 -31.56 -8.92
CA LEU A 287 0.69 -32.41 -8.37
C LEU A 287 0.47 -32.15 -6.87
N THR A 288 1.54 -32.05 -6.09
CA THR A 288 1.48 -31.69 -4.67
C THR A 288 0.80 -30.34 -4.49
N HIS A 289 1.14 -29.36 -5.34
CA HIS A 289 0.53 -28.04 -5.26
C HIS A 289 -0.97 -28.06 -5.58
N ILE A 290 -1.41 -28.84 -6.58
CA ILE A 290 -2.83 -29.04 -6.90
C ILE A 290 -3.56 -29.66 -5.69
N PHE A 291 -2.99 -30.70 -5.08
CA PHE A 291 -3.57 -31.35 -3.90
C PHE A 291 -3.68 -30.41 -2.70
N ASP A 292 -2.68 -29.55 -2.48
CA ASP A 292 -2.72 -28.54 -1.41
C ASP A 292 -3.88 -27.56 -1.57
N TRP A 293 -4.18 -27.15 -2.81
CA TRP A 293 -5.34 -26.32 -3.11
C TRP A 293 -6.65 -27.07 -2.89
N PHE A 294 -6.73 -28.34 -3.33
CA PHE A 294 -7.92 -29.16 -3.18
C PHE A 294 -8.27 -29.48 -1.72
N LEU A 295 -7.27 -29.84 -0.91
CA LEU A 295 -7.45 -30.22 0.50
C LEU A 295 -7.62 -29.04 1.45
N GLY A 296 -7.48 -27.81 0.95
CA GLY A 296 -7.44 -26.60 1.75
C GLY A 296 -6.07 -26.46 2.42
N ARG A 297 -5.27 -25.50 1.93
CA ARG A 297 -3.90 -25.26 2.38
C ARG A 297 -3.84 -25.14 3.91
N ARG A 298 -3.15 -26.07 4.57
CA ARG A 298 -2.81 -25.97 6.00
C ARG A 298 -1.65 -24.99 6.16
N ARG A 299 -1.96 -23.69 6.16
CA ARG A 299 -1.00 -22.72 6.69
C ARG A 299 -1.06 -22.86 8.20
N GLU A 300 0.07 -23.18 8.82
CA GLU A 300 0.21 -23.10 10.28
C GLU A 300 -0.26 -21.69 10.69
N PHE A 301 -1.39 -21.66 11.38
CA PHE A 301 -2.00 -20.43 11.87
C PHE A 301 -1.04 -19.82 12.88
N ASP A 302 -0.36 -18.70 12.54
CA ASP A 302 0.26 -17.86 13.56
C ASP A 302 -0.82 -16.88 14.08
N PRO A 303 -1.41 -17.13 15.27
CA PRO A 303 -2.49 -16.30 15.83
C PRO A 303 -2.05 -14.85 16.14
N LYS A 304 -0.77 -14.48 15.97
CA LYS A 304 -0.28 -13.14 16.28
C LYS A 304 -0.53 -12.10 15.19
N VAL A 305 -1.03 -12.48 14.01
CA VAL A 305 -1.22 -11.56 12.89
C VAL A 305 -2.70 -11.16 12.77
N SER A 306 -3.14 -10.23 13.62
CA SER A 306 -4.48 -9.61 13.57
C SER A 306 -4.65 -8.57 12.44
N LEU A 307 -3.63 -8.45 11.59
CA LEU A 307 -3.59 -7.64 10.39
C LEU A 307 -3.28 -8.59 9.22
N PRO A 308 -3.61 -8.25 7.95
CA PRO A 308 -3.01 -8.98 6.83
C PRO A 308 -1.49 -9.03 7.06
N PRO A 309 -0.81 -10.13 6.68
CA PRO A 309 0.60 -10.33 6.97
C PRO A 309 1.32 -9.05 6.62
N ARG A 310 1.93 -8.42 7.64
CA ARG A 310 2.91 -7.39 7.38
C ARG A 310 3.84 -7.99 6.34
N TRP A 311 4.05 -7.30 5.23
CA TRP A 311 4.88 -7.76 4.12
C TRP A 311 6.35 -7.70 4.57
N ASN A 312 6.68 -8.46 5.61
CA ASN A 312 7.97 -8.50 6.30
C ASN A 312 9.09 -9.05 5.41
N ALA A 313 8.77 -9.47 4.18
CA ALA A 313 9.75 -9.86 3.17
C ALA A 313 10.34 -8.66 2.40
N PHE A 314 9.86 -7.43 2.63
CA PHE A 314 10.38 -6.26 1.93
C PHE A 314 11.45 -5.54 2.76
N GLN A 315 12.72 -5.87 2.48
CA GLN A 315 13.75 -4.84 2.61
C GLN A 315 13.66 -3.99 1.34
N PRO A 316 13.35 -2.68 1.45
CA PRO A 316 13.41 -1.81 0.30
C PRO A 316 14.88 -1.74 -0.12
N LYS A 317 15.27 -2.54 -1.13
CA LYS A 317 16.19 -1.99 -2.12
C LYS A 317 15.49 -0.74 -2.62
N THR A 318 16.10 0.37 -2.26
CA THR A 318 15.46 1.65 -2.09
C THR A 318 14.61 2.01 -3.30
N LEU A 319 13.36 2.43 -3.09
CA LEU A 319 12.51 3.04 -4.14
C LEU A 319 13.19 4.22 -4.87
N SER A 320 14.33 4.71 -4.39
CA SER A 320 15.20 5.63 -5.14
C SER A 320 15.91 4.99 -6.34
N GLU A 321 16.09 3.66 -6.39
CA GLU A 321 16.72 2.96 -7.52
C GLU A 321 15.76 2.81 -8.70
N LEU A 322 14.46 2.64 -8.45
CA LEU A 322 13.40 2.66 -9.49
C LEU A 322 13.22 4.04 -10.15
N ASN A 323 13.65 5.12 -9.49
CA ASN A 323 13.64 6.48 -10.05
C ASN A 323 14.93 6.83 -10.83
N HIS A 324 15.92 5.94 -10.89
CA HIS A 324 17.21 6.20 -11.54
C HIS A 324 17.44 5.44 -12.87
N SER A 325 16.43 4.81 -13.45
CA SER A 325 16.52 4.33 -14.83
C SER A 325 16.35 5.47 -15.85
N LYS A 326 17.48 6.16 -16.07
CA LYS A 326 17.87 7.00 -17.23
C LYS A 326 17.00 8.23 -17.58
N PRO A 327 17.57 9.45 -17.59
CA PRO A 327 16.99 10.54 -18.36
C PRO A 327 17.08 10.19 -19.85
N TYR A 328 16.01 10.47 -20.59
CA TYR A 328 16.04 10.54 -22.05
C TYR A 328 17.19 11.46 -22.47
N SER A 329 18.26 10.88 -23.00
CA SER A 329 19.24 11.62 -23.78
C SER A 329 18.62 11.87 -25.16
N SER A 330 18.01 13.03 -25.30
CA SER A 330 17.92 13.72 -26.59
C SER A 330 19.35 13.99 -27.08
N ALA A 331 19.77 13.39 -28.19
CA ALA A 331 20.73 13.98 -29.14
C ALA A 331 20.97 13.04 -30.33
N TYR A 332 20.59 13.55 -31.52
CA TYR A 332 20.89 13.13 -32.89
C TYR A 332 20.22 11.88 -33.46
#